data_AF-X0S4Y5-F1
#
_entry.id   AF-X0S4Y5-F1
#
_cell.length_a   1.000
_cell.length_b   1.000
_cell.length_c   1.000
_cell.angle_alpha   90.00
_cell.angle_beta   90.00
_cell.angle_gamma   90.00
#
_symmetry.space_group_name_H-M   'P 1'
#
loop_
_entity.id
_entity.type
_entity.pdbx_description
1 polymer ?
#
loop_
_entity_poly.entity_id
_entity_poly.type
_entity_poly.pdbx_seq_one_letter_code
_entity_poly.pdbx_strand_id
1 'polypeptide(L)' 'RRLSSEGLTFAAVTKNLRRDLATRHLADQTLSISEIAWLLGYQDVSAFTHAYKRWTGSSPRKARHAKA' A
#
# COMPACT_ATOMS: atom_id res chain seq x y z
N ARG A 1 -0.60 33.21 3.12
CA ARG A 1 -0.77 31.88 3.76
C ARG A 1 -1.59 30.98 2.82
N ARG A 2 -0.95 30.23 1.90
CA ARG A 2 -1.66 29.29 1.01
C ARG A 2 -0.73 28.25 0.37
N LEU A 3 0.06 27.53 1.18
CA LEU A 3 0.95 26.45 0.71
C LEU A 3 0.64 25.08 1.34
N SER A 4 -0.30 25.02 2.29
CA SER A 4 -0.59 23.80 3.06
C SER A 4 -1.65 22.90 2.42
N SER A 5 -2.43 23.41 1.45
CA SER A 5 -3.52 22.67 0.82
C SER A 5 -3.04 21.68 -0.24
N GLU A 6 -2.00 22.02 -1.01
CA GLU A 6 -1.52 21.20 -2.13
C GLU A 6 -0.68 20.00 -1.68
N GLY A 7 0.10 20.15 -0.60
CA GLY A 7 0.89 19.04 -0.04
C GLY A 7 0.02 17.88 0.46
N LEU A 8 -1.16 18.20 1.00
CA LEU A 8 -2.16 17.18 1.37
C LEU A 8 -2.72 16.47 0.15
N THR A 9 -2.94 17.19 -0.96
CA THR A 9 -3.46 16.60 -2.20
C THR A 9 -2.42 15.70 -2.86
N PHE A 10 -1.17 16.14 -3.01
CA PHE A 10 -0.11 15.31 -3.61
C PHE A 10 0.19 14.06 -2.76
N ALA A 11 0.28 14.21 -1.45
CA ALA A 11 0.45 13.09 -0.53
C ALA A 11 -0.77 12.13 -0.55
N ALA A 12 -1.99 12.67 -0.66
CA ALA A 12 -3.20 11.86 -0.78
C ALA A 12 -3.27 11.11 -2.11
N VAL A 13 -2.92 11.75 -3.23
CA VAL A 13 -2.87 11.12 -4.56
C VAL A 13 -1.83 10.00 -4.57
N THR A 14 -0.63 10.27 -4.05
CA THR A 14 0.44 9.27 -3.95
C THR A 14 0.03 8.09 -3.07
N LYS A 15 -0.65 8.36 -1.94
CA LYS A 15 -1.18 7.33 -1.05
C LYS A 15 -2.24 6.47 -1.74
N ASN A 16 -3.17 7.09 -2.47
CA ASN A 16 -4.21 6.38 -3.20
C ASN A 16 -3.60 5.48 -4.29
N LEU A 17 -2.63 6.00 -5.06
CA LEU A 17 -1.92 5.22 -6.06
C LEU A 17 -1.17 4.03 -5.45
N ARG A 18 -0.43 4.25 -4.34
CA ARG A 18 0.27 3.16 -3.64
C ARG A 18 -0.69 2.10 -3.11
N ARG A 19 -1.84 2.50 -2.58
CA ARG A 19 -2.89 1.56 -2.13
C ARG A 19 -3.38 0.72 -3.30
N ASP A 20 -3.69 1.35 -4.43
CA ASP A 20 -4.24 0.65 -5.59
C ASP A 20 -3.21 -0.32 -6.19
N LEU A 21 -1.93 0.07 -6.29
CA LEU A 21 -0.83 -0.81 -6.70
C LEU A 21 -0.66 -1.98 -5.73
N ALA A 22 -0.66 -1.72 -4.42
CA ALA A 22 -0.57 -2.78 -3.41
C ALA A 22 -1.68 -3.81 -3.55
N THR A 23 -2.93 -3.36 -3.73
CA THR A 23 -4.08 -4.27 -3.90
C THR A 23 -3.99 -5.08 -5.18
N ARG A 24 -3.45 -4.51 -6.28
CA ARG A 24 -3.22 -5.24 -7.54
C ARG A 24 -2.13 -6.30 -7.38
N HIS A 25 -0.98 -5.93 -6.83
CA HIS A 25 0.11 -6.89 -6.62
C HIS A 25 -0.24 -7.98 -5.61
N LEU A 26 -1.09 -7.70 -4.61
CA LEU A 26 -1.53 -8.72 -3.67
C LEU A 26 -2.44 -9.79 -4.28
N ALA A 27 -3.09 -9.48 -5.40
CA ALA A 27 -3.90 -10.44 -6.16
C ALA A 27 -3.03 -11.38 -7.02
N ASP A 28 -1.79 -10.98 -7.31
CA ASP A 28 -0.82 -11.82 -7.99
C ASP A 28 -0.15 -12.77 -6.98
N GLN A 29 -0.41 -14.08 -7.11
CA GLN A 29 0.15 -15.10 -6.23
C GLN A 29 1.64 -15.38 -6.49
N THR A 30 2.18 -14.92 -7.63
CA THR A 30 3.60 -15.07 -7.95
C THR A 30 4.47 -14.10 -7.14
N LEU A 31 3.88 -13.02 -6.60
CA LEU A 31 4.58 -12.02 -5.81
C LEU A 31 4.47 -12.30 -4.30
N SER A 32 5.63 -12.45 -3.65
CA SER A 32 5.70 -12.50 -2.19
C SER A 32 5.34 -11.15 -1.56
N ILE A 33 4.88 -11.14 -0.30
CA ILE A 33 4.57 -9.87 0.40
C ILE A 33 5.82 -8.99 0.51
N SER A 34 7.00 -9.61 0.64
CA SER A 34 8.29 -8.94 0.70
C SER A 34 8.65 -8.21 -0.59
N GLU A 35 8.47 -8.86 -1.74
CA GLU A 35 8.71 -8.22 -3.04
C GLU A 35 7.75 -7.05 -3.26
N ILE A 36 6.48 -7.19 -2.86
CA ILE A 36 5.49 -6.09 -2.95
C ILE A 36 5.91 -4.91 -2.08
N ALA A 37 6.38 -5.16 -0.86
CA ALA A 37 6.87 -4.10 0.03
C ALA A 37 8.04 -3.35 -0.63
N TRP A 38 8.99 -4.08 -1.20
CA TRP A 38 10.15 -3.53 -1.89
C TRP A 38 9.75 -2.72 -3.14
N LEU A 39 8.88 -3.26 -4.01
CA LEU A 39 8.38 -2.58 -5.21
C LEU A 39 7.67 -1.26 -4.90
N LEU A 40 7.01 -1.17 -3.74
CA LEU A 40 6.31 0.04 -3.30
C LEU A 40 7.21 1.01 -2.51
N GLY A 41 8.50 0.69 -2.35
CA GLY A 41 9.49 1.54 -1.70
C GLY A 41 9.47 1.51 -0.16
N TYR A 42 8.99 0.43 0.45
CA TYR A 42 9.06 0.23 1.90
C TYR A 42 10.40 -0.37 2.31
N GLN A 43 10.89 0.03 3.49
CA GLN A 43 12.14 -0.48 4.06
C GLN A 43 12.04 -1.95 4.46
N ASP A 44 10.86 -2.38 4.89
CA ASP A 44 10.58 -3.76 5.28
C ASP A 44 9.08 -4.09 5.14
N VAL A 45 8.78 -5.38 5.32
CA VAL A 45 7.41 -5.92 5.27
C VAL A 45 6.51 -5.36 6.37
N SER A 46 7.07 -5.06 7.55
CA SER A 46 6.31 -4.54 8.69
C SER A 46 5.78 -3.13 8.38
N ALA A 47 6.64 -2.25 7.85
CA ALA A 47 6.28 -0.90 7.42
C ALA A 47 5.19 -0.92 6.34
N PHE A 48 5.32 -1.81 5.35
CA PHE A 48 4.28 -2.03 4.34
C PHE A 48 2.97 -2.53 4.97
N THR A 49 3.05 -3.53 5.86
CA THR A 49 1.87 -4.12 6.52
C THR A 49 1.11 -3.10 7.35
N HIS A 50 1.82 -2.25 8.11
CA HIS A 50 1.21 -1.17 8.88
C HIS A 50 0.53 -0.14 7.97
N ALA A 51 1.21 0.28 6.89
CA ALA A 51 0.64 1.22 5.93
C ALA A 51 -0.61 0.65 5.24
N TYR A 52 -0.52 -0.58 4.72
CA TYR A 52 -1.62 -1.26 4.04
C TYR A 52 -2.83 -1.44 4.96
N LYS A 53 -2.61 -1.88 6.21
CA LYS A 53 -3.68 -2.00 7.21
C LYS A 53 -4.30 -0.65 7.55
N ARG A 54 -3.50 0.41 7.65
CA ARG A 54 -4.02 1.77 7.88
C ARG A 54 -4.88 2.26 6.72
N TRP A 55 -4.63 1.82 5.49
CA TRP A 55 -5.38 2.26 4.30
C TRP A 55 -6.61 1.42 4.01
N THR A 56 -6.56 0.12 4.30
CA THR A 56 -7.57 -0.86 3.87
C THR A 56 -8.33 -1.52 5.03
N GLY A 57 -7.88 -1.32 6.27
CA GLY A 57 -8.43 -1.96 7.47
C GLY A 57 -8.03 -3.43 7.66
N SER A 58 -7.32 -4.04 6.71
CA SER A 58 -6.94 -5.47 6.75
C SER A 58 -5.45 -5.66 6.48
N SER A 59 -4.88 -6.79 6.92
CA SER A 59 -3.49 -7.11 6.62
C SER A 59 -3.34 -7.55 5.15
N PRO A 60 -2.17 -7.34 4.52
CA PRO A 60 -1.90 -7.80 3.15
C PRO A 60 -2.20 -9.28 2.96
N ARG A 61 -1.80 -10.11 3.94
CA ARG A 61 -2.06 -11.56 3.94
C ARG A 61 -3.55 -11.89 3.93
N LYS A 62 -4.36 -11.20 4.76
CA LYS A 62 -5.81 -11.38 4.77
C LYS A 62 -6.44 -10.95 3.43
N ALA A 63 -6.00 -9.83 2.87
CA ALA A 63 -6.50 -9.34 1.58
C ALA A 63 -6.17 -10.31 0.43
N ARG A 64 -5.01 -10.98 0.48
CA ARG A 64 -4.64 -12.01 -0.49
C ARG A 64 -5.53 -13.24 -0.40
N HIS A 65 -5.74 -13.77 0.81
CA HIS A 65 -6.60 -14.95 1.00
C HIS A 65 -8.10 -14.66 0.77
N ALA A 66 -8.54 -13.40 0.83
CA ALA A 66 -9.92 -13.04 0.55
C ALA A 66 -10.25 -12.99 -0.96
N LYS A 67 -9.24 -13.01 -1.83
CA LYS A 67 -9.39 -12.98 -3.31
C LYS A 67 -8.93 -14.26 -4.01
N ALA A 68 -8.32 -15.20 -3.29
CA ALA A 68 -8.01 -16.54 -3.77
C ALA A 68 -9.20 -17.45 -3.50
#